data_AF-A0A951ZLK2-F1
#
_entry.id   AF-A0A951ZLK2-F1
#
_cell.length_a   1.000
_cell.length_b   1.000
_cell.length_c   1.000
_cell.angle_alpha   90.00
_cell.angle_beta   90.00
_cell.angle_gamma   90.00
#
_symmetry.space_group_name_H-M   'P 1'
#
loop_
_entity.id
_entity.type
_entity.pdbx_description
1 polymer ?
#
loop_
_entity_poly.entity_id
_entity_poly.type
_entity_poly.pdbx_seq_one_letter_code
_entity_poly.pdbx_strand_id
1 'polypeptide(L)'
;MFTKETVLTPNAPQPIGPYSQAIRVQNMQTTVFISGQVPINPATGKLVEGTIEQQTQQVMDNLLAILKEANMDFSHVLKTT
;
A
#
# COMPACT_ATOMS: atom_id res chain seq x y z
N MET A 1 -6.24 -2.76 25.26
CA MET A 1 -6.54 -3.74 24.19
C MET A 1 -6.03 -3.16 22.87
N PHE A 2 -5.50 -4.00 21.98
CA PHE A 2 -5.13 -3.57 20.63
C PHE A 2 -6.25 -3.92 19.65
N THR A 3 -6.52 -3.07 18.67
CA THR A 3 -7.41 -3.37 17.55
C THR A 3 -6.60 -3.63 16.28
N LYS A 4 -7.11 -4.52 15.43
CA LYS A 4 -6.55 -4.86 14.12
C LYS A 4 -7.60 -4.59 13.05
N GLU A 5 -7.23 -3.82 12.05
CA GLU A 5 -8.11 -3.44 10.93
C GLU A 5 -7.38 -3.62 9.60
N THR A 6 -8.09 -4.09 8.58
CA THR A 6 -7.57 -4.15 7.21
C THR A 6 -7.71 -2.79 6.54
N VAL A 7 -6.63 -2.31 5.94
CA VAL A 7 -6.65 -1.15 5.04
C VAL A 7 -6.71 -1.68 3.61
N LEU A 8 -7.76 -1.33 2.88
CA LEU A 8 -8.04 -1.80 1.53
C LEU A 8 -8.55 -0.65 0.66
N THR A 9 -7.88 -0.39 -0.44
CA THR A 9 -8.26 0.65 -1.40
C THR A 9 -8.38 0.07 -2.81
N PRO A 10 -9.36 0.53 -3.63
CA PRO A 10 -9.44 0.15 -5.03
C PRO A 10 -8.31 0.77 -5.88
N ASN A 11 -7.60 1.78 -5.34
CA ASN A 11 -6.55 2.52 -6.05
C ASN A 11 -5.14 1.92 -5.90
N ALA A 12 -5.04 0.69 -5.39
CA ALA A 12 -3.82 -0.10 -5.33
C ALA A 12 -4.13 -1.54 -5.77
N PRO A 13 -3.14 -2.34 -6.20
CA PRO A 13 -3.35 -3.71 -6.65
C PRO A 13 -4.11 -4.53 -5.61
N GLN A 14 -5.20 -5.16 -6.04
CA GLN A 14 -6.01 -6.00 -5.15
C GLN A 14 -5.19 -7.19 -4.65
N PRO A 15 -5.35 -7.60 -3.37
CA PRO A 15 -4.61 -8.72 -2.84
C PRO A 15 -5.11 -10.03 -3.46
N ILE A 16 -4.24 -10.71 -4.21
CA ILE A 16 -4.56 -12.02 -4.83
C ILE A 16 -3.89 -13.10 -3.97
N GLY A 17 -4.60 -13.60 -2.96
CA GLY A 17 -4.11 -14.65 -2.07
C GLY A 17 -4.34 -14.33 -0.58
N PRO A 18 -3.72 -15.09 0.34
CA PRO A 18 -3.96 -14.97 1.78
C PRO A 18 -3.15 -13.84 2.42
N TYR A 19 -3.29 -12.60 1.92
CA TYR A 19 -2.68 -11.40 2.51
C TYR A 19 -3.61 -10.19 2.42
N SER A 20 -3.22 -9.09 3.07
CA SER A 20 -3.94 -7.82 3.02
C SER A 20 -3.03 -6.72 2.47
N GLN A 21 -3.57 -5.75 1.74
CA GLN A 21 -2.78 -4.61 1.23
C GLN A 21 -2.03 -3.91 2.36
N ALA A 22 -2.71 -3.62 3.46
CA ALA A 22 -2.09 -3.23 4.71
C ALA A 22 -2.94 -3.62 5.92
N ILE A 23 -2.30 -3.71 7.09
CA ILE A 23 -2.96 -3.90 8.37
C ILE A 23 -2.63 -2.71 9.28
N ARG A 24 -3.67 -2.08 9.81
CA ARG A 24 -3.56 -1.07 10.86
C ARG A 24 -3.67 -1.77 12.22
N VAL A 25 -2.71 -1.47 13.09
CA VAL A 25 -2.71 -1.91 14.49
C VAL A 25 -2.77 -0.67 15.38
N GLN A 26 -3.75 -0.62 16.29
CA GLN A 26 -3.94 0.55 17.15
C GLN A 26 -3.99 0.17 18.63
N ASN A 27 -3.32 1.00 19.43
CA ASN A 27 -3.48 1.11 20.88
C ASN A 27 -3.31 2.59 21.28
N MET A 28 -2.40 2.90 22.20
CA MET A 28 -1.91 4.25 22.46
C MET A 28 -1.26 4.92 21.24
N GLN A 29 -0.75 4.12 20.29
CA GLN A 29 -0.15 4.56 19.03
C GLN A 29 -0.78 3.78 17.87
N THR A 30 -0.74 4.36 16.67
CA THR A 30 -1.20 3.69 15.44
C THR A 30 0.00 3.38 14.56
N THR A 31 0.13 2.12 14.15
CA THR A 31 1.13 1.67 13.18
C THR A 31 0.41 0.95 12.04
N VAL A 32 0.82 1.24 10.80
CA VAL A 32 0.30 0.59 9.60
C VAL A 32 1.43 -0.22 8.96
N PHE A 33 1.19 -1.53 8.82
CA PHE A 33 2.10 -2.43 8.12
C PHE A 33 1.59 -2.61 6.69
N ILE A 34 2.34 -2.11 5.71
CA ILE A 34 1.99 -2.16 4.29
C ILE A 34 2.70 -3.34 3.64
N SER A 35 1.97 -4.14 2.85
CA SER A 35 2.53 -5.23 2.07
C SER A 35 3.36 -4.69 0.90
N GLY A 36 4.35 -5.45 0.45
CA GLY A 36 5.20 -5.07 -0.67
C GLY A 36 4.39 -4.70 -1.91
N GLN A 37 4.64 -3.51 -2.46
CA GLN A 37 3.96 -3.02 -3.66
C GLN A 37 4.79 -3.32 -4.91
N VAL A 38 4.09 -3.69 -5.97
CA VAL A 38 4.64 -4.02 -7.30
C VAL A 38 4.09 -3.05 -8.34
N PRO A 39 4.74 -2.91 -9.51
CA PRO A 39 4.33 -1.94 -10.53
C PRO A 39 3.12 -2.41 -11.34
N ILE A 40 2.07 -2.85 -10.66
CA ILE A 40 0.78 -3.21 -11.26
C ILE A 40 -0.11 -1.96 -11.25
N ASN A 41 -0.72 -1.66 -12.39
CA ASN A 41 -1.74 -0.63 -12.48
C ASN A 41 -3.06 -1.16 -11.91
N PRO A 42 -3.63 -0.53 -10.88
CA PRO A 42 -4.84 -1.02 -10.21
C PRO A 42 -6.09 -0.98 -11.10
N ALA A 43 -6.14 -0.09 -12.09
CA ALA A 43 -7.28 0.01 -13.02
C ALA A 43 -7.30 -1.14 -14.04
N THR A 44 -6.14 -1.70 -14.38
CA THR A 44 -6.04 -2.77 -15.40
C THR A 44 -5.71 -4.13 -14.80
N GLY A 45 -5.17 -4.18 -13.57
CA GLY A 45 -4.66 -5.39 -12.95
C GLY A 45 -3.40 -5.94 -13.62
N LYS A 46 -2.73 -5.15 -14.49
CA LYS A 46 -1.54 -5.58 -15.25
C LYS A 46 -0.30 -4.83 -14.82
N LEU A 47 0.86 -5.46 -15.03
CA LEU A 47 2.16 -4.83 -14.90
C LEU A 47 2.24 -3.62 -15.84
N VAL A 48 2.75 -2.48 -15.35
CA VAL A 48 3.08 -1.33 -16.18
C VAL A 48 4.26 -1.69 -17.07
N GLU A 49 4.07 -1.55 -18.37
CA GLU A 49 5.13 -1.71 -19.38
C GLU A 49 5.99 -0.45 -19.44
N GLY A 50 7.26 -0.62 -19.83
CA GLY A 50 8.19 0.49 -20.03
C GLY A 50 9.45 0.40 -19.17
N THR A 51 9.98 1.56 -18.78
CA THR A 51 11.26 1.67 -18.10
C THR A 51 11.16 1.38 -16.59
N ILE A 52 12.31 1.20 -15.94
CA ILE A 52 12.37 1.02 -14.49
C ILE A 52 11.79 2.23 -13.75
N GLU A 53 12.02 3.44 -14.24
CA GLU A 53 11.49 4.68 -13.65
C GLU A 53 9.96 4.68 -13.66
N GLN A 54 9.33 4.24 -14.76
CA GLN A 54 7.87 4.17 -14.86
C GLN A 54 7.29 3.12 -13.91
N GLN A 55 7.98 1.98 -13.77
CA GLN A 55 7.59 0.95 -12.82
C GLN A 55 7.77 1.43 -11.37
N THR A 56 8.90 2.05 -11.04
CA THR A 56 9.12 2.64 -9.72
C THR A 56 8.07 3.69 -9.39
N GLN A 57 7.71 4.56 -10.34
CA GLN A 57 6.63 5.52 -10.13
C GLN A 57 5.31 4.82 -9.80
N GLN A 58 4.93 3.78 -10.54
CA GLN A 58 3.71 3.02 -10.23
C GLN A 58 3.75 2.38 -8.83
N VAL A 59 4.89 1.85 -8.40
CA VAL A 59 5.06 1.32 -7.03
C VAL A 59 4.81 2.43 -5.99
N MET A 60 5.38 3.62 -6.22
CA MET A 60 5.19 4.77 -5.33
C MET A 60 3.73 5.25 -5.32
N ASP A 61 3.06 5.28 -6.47
CA ASP A 61 1.64 5.65 -6.56
C ASP A 61 0.74 4.66 -5.81
N ASN A 62 1.04 3.36 -5.92
CA ASN A 62 0.34 2.31 -5.19
C ASN A 62 0.54 2.44 -3.67
N LEU A 63 1.76 2.73 -3.21
CA LEU A 63 2.04 3.00 -1.80
C LEU A 63 1.28 4.24 -1.30
N LEU A 64 1.27 5.32 -2.09
CA LEU A 64 0.55 6.55 -1.74
C LEU A 64 -0.96 6.31 -1.62
N ALA A 65 -1.54 5.49 -2.50
CA ALA A 65 -2.95 5.13 -2.41
C ALA A 65 -3.29 4.41 -1.10
N ILE A 66 -2.47 3.44 -0.67
CA ILE A 66 -2.66 2.73 0.59
C ILE A 66 -2.45 3.66 1.80
N LEU A 67 -1.45 4.54 1.75
CA LEU A 67 -1.23 5.54 2.79
C LEU A 67 -2.44 6.48 2.93
N LYS A 68 -3.00 6.96 1.82
CA LYS A 68 -4.19 7.81 1.82
C LYS A 68 -5.41 7.10 2.40
N GLU A 69 -5.63 5.83 2.05
CA GLU A 69 -6.69 5.00 2.67
C GLU A 69 -6.49 4.89 4.19
N ALA A 70 -5.24 4.87 4.63
CA ALA A 70 -4.89 4.87 6.04
C ALA A 70 -4.96 6.25 6.73
N ASN A 71 -5.38 7.32 6.02
CA ASN A 71 -5.29 8.73 6.45
C ASN A 71 -3.86 9.19 6.75
N MET A 72 -2.90 8.75 5.94
CA MET A 72 -1.47 9.02 6.05
C MET A 72 -0.91 9.49 4.70
N ASP A 73 0.34 9.93 4.73
CA ASP A 73 1.16 10.24 3.55
C ASP A 73 2.60 9.76 3.77
N PHE A 74 3.49 10.07 2.82
CA PHE A 74 4.90 9.65 2.91
C PHE A 74 5.66 10.25 4.10
N SER A 75 5.24 11.38 4.67
CA SER A 75 5.88 11.94 5.86
C SER A 75 5.69 11.08 7.11
N HIS A 76 4.71 10.18 7.09
CA HIS A 76 4.44 9.22 8.16
C HIS A 76 5.25 7.92 8.02
N VAL A 77 6.01 7.74 6.94
CA VAL A 77 6.78 6.52 6.70
C VAL A 77 8.06 6.50 7.54
N LEU A 78 8.13 5.54 8.45
CA LEU A 78 9.29 5.34 9.33
C LEU A 78 10.41 4.50 8.68
N LYS A 79 10.05 3.55 7.81
CA LYS A 79 10.97 2.55 7.22
C LYS A 79 10.40 1.96 5.92
N THR A 80 11.26 1.74 4.93
CA THR A 80 11.00 1.00 3.68
C THR A 80 12.07 -0.08 3.46
N THR A 81 11.77 -1.16 2.73
CA THR A 81 12.70 -2.26 2.43
C THR A 81 12.84 -2.41 0.92
#